data_AF-A0A7V9RXM8-F1
#
_entry.id   AF-A0A7V9RXM8-F1
#
_cell.length_a   1.000
_cell.length_b   1.000
_cell.length_c   1.000
_cell.angle_alpha   90.00
_cell.angle_beta   90.00
_cell.angle_gamma   90.00
#
_symmetry.space_group_name_H-M   'P 1'
#
loop_
_entity.id
_entity.type
_entity.pdbx_description
1 polymer ?
#
loop_
_entity_poly.entity_id
_entity_poly.type
_entity_poly.pdbx_seq_one_letter_code
_entity_poly.pdbx_strand_id
1 'polypeptide(L)' 'MGIGDFFKNLFNRSTHVDRVASYVIREHERGRSLTEILDDPYVKNRTTPQERDRLLDRPEVIRALGDDVVGQAKAET' A
#
# COMPACT_ATOMS: atom_id res chain seq x y z
N MET A 1 -1.37 24.13 -2.05
CA MET A 1 -1.08 23.30 -0.87
C MET A 1 -1.90 22.02 -1.02
N GLY A 2 -1.25 20.93 -1.41
CA GLY A 2 -1.94 19.70 -1.80
C GLY A 2 -2.50 18.95 -0.59
N ILE A 3 -3.61 18.24 -0.82
CA ILE A 3 -4.26 17.33 0.14
C ILE A 3 -3.27 16.30 0.74
N GLY A 4 -2.13 16.05 0.08
CA GLY A 4 -1.07 15.15 0.53
C GLY A 4 -0.34 15.54 1.81
N ASP A 5 -0.31 16.82 2.21
CA ASP A 5 0.36 17.25 3.46
C ASP A 5 -0.52 17.08 4.70
N PHE A 6 -1.85 16.99 4.55
CA PHE A 6 -2.78 16.89 5.67
C PHE A 6 -2.73 15.51 6.35
N PHE A 7 -2.37 14.45 5.62
CA PHE A 7 -2.42 13.07 6.13
C PHE A 7 -1.11 12.58 6.76
N LYS A 8 0.01 13.30 6.57
CA LYS A 8 1.30 12.97 7.21
C LYS A 8 1.26 13.02 8.74
N ASN A 9 0.28 13.73 9.33
CA ASN A 9 0.30 14.08 10.76
C ASN A 9 -0.59 13.22 11.67
N LEU A 10 -1.34 12.23 11.18
CA LEU A 10 -2.25 11.44 12.04
C LEU A 10 -1.69 10.07 12.51
N PHE A 11 -0.56 9.58 11.96
CA PHE A 11 -0.06 8.23 12.23
C PHE A 11 1.45 8.16 12.53
N ASN A 12 1.96 9.08 13.36
CA ASN A 12 3.37 9.17 13.78
C ASN A 12 3.86 8.02 14.72
N ARG A 13 3.48 6.76 14.50
CA ARG A 13 4.07 5.58 15.18
C ARG A 13 4.22 4.38 14.25
N SER A 14 5.13 4.44 13.29
CA SER A 14 6.10 3.37 12.96
C SER A 14 6.74 3.69 11.60
N THR A 15 7.89 4.36 11.62
CA THR A 15 8.66 4.77 10.43
C THR A 15 9.05 3.61 9.51
N HIS A 16 8.85 2.38 9.96
CA HIS A 16 9.14 1.16 9.23
C HIS A 16 7.94 0.68 8.41
N VAL A 17 6.76 0.62 9.03
CA VAL A 17 5.52 0.20 8.36
C VAL A 17 5.15 1.20 7.26
N ASP A 18 5.48 2.48 7.42
CA ASP A 18 5.32 3.51 6.38
C ASP A 18 6.19 3.25 5.14
N ARG A 19 7.40 2.72 5.33
CA ARG A 19 8.28 2.35 4.21
C ARG A 19 7.74 1.12 3.49
N VAL A 20 7.23 0.14 4.24
CA VAL A 20 6.60 -1.04 3.65
C VAL A 20 5.35 -0.65 2.87
N ALA A 21 4.50 0.23 3.41
CA ALA A 21 3.31 0.71 2.69
C ALA A 21 3.69 1.44 1.40
N SER A 22 4.67 2.35 1.48
CA SER A 22 5.19 3.07 0.31
C SER A 22 5.80 2.12 -0.73
N TYR A 23 6.49 1.07 -0.29
CA TYR A 23 7.02 0.03 -1.16
C TYR A 23 5.89 -0.73 -1.86
N VAL A 24 4.89 -1.18 -1.10
CA VAL A 24 3.75 -1.94 -1.64
C VAL A 24 3.00 -1.13 -2.70
N ILE A 25 2.67 0.12 -2.39
CA ILE A 25 1.99 1.04 -3.33
C ILE A 25 2.81 1.18 -4.61
N ARG A 26 4.11 1.46 -4.49
CA ARG A 26 4.99 1.68 -5.63
C ARG A 26 5.15 0.43 -6.52
N GLU A 27 5.26 -0.74 -5.93
CA GLU A 27 5.35 -1.99 -6.69
C GLU A 27 4.02 -2.34 -7.35
N HIS A 28 2.89 -2.03 -6.70
CA HIS A 28 1.57 -2.24 -7.27
C HIS A 28 1.31 -1.32 -8.47
N GLU A 29 1.68 -0.04 -8.37
CA GLU A 29 1.61 0.91 -9.49
C GLU A 29 2.47 0.50 -10.71
N ARG A 30 3.42 -0.43 -10.52
CA ARG A 30 4.21 -1.02 -11.62
C ARG A 30 3.54 -2.22 -12.28
N GLY A 31 2.33 -2.58 -11.85
CA GLY A 31 1.56 -3.70 -12.36
C GLY A 31 1.92 -5.06 -11.76
N ARG A 32 2.69 -5.10 -10.65
CA ARG A 32 2.89 -6.36 -9.90
C ARG A 32 1.68 -6.65 -9.04
N SER A 33 1.31 -7.92 -8.92
CA SER A 33 0.17 -8.31 -8.10
C SER A 33 0.45 -8.09 -6.61
N LEU A 34 -0.57 -7.68 -5.85
CA LEU A 34 -0.43 -7.48 -4.40
C LEU A 34 0.09 -8.74 -3.71
N THR A 35 -0.38 -9.92 -4.11
CA THR A 35 0.04 -11.20 -3.52
C THR A 35 1.54 -11.44 -3.69
N GLU A 36 2.11 -11.17 -4.88
CA GLU A 36 3.55 -11.29 -5.11
C GLU A 36 4.34 -10.29 -4.27
N ILE A 37 3.86 -9.05 -4.16
CA ILE A 37 4.53 -8.01 -3.38
C ILE A 37 4.52 -8.35 -1.89
N LEU A 38 3.41 -8.86 -1.36
CA LEU A 38 3.33 -9.31 0.04
C LEU A 38 4.20 -10.54 0.32
N ASP A 39 4.57 -11.29 -0.72
CA ASP A 39 5.46 -12.43 -0.62
C ASP A 39 6.95 -12.03 -0.65
N ASP A 40 7.25 -10.79 -1.07
CA ASP A 40 8.62 -10.31 -1.24
C ASP A 40 9.40 -10.41 0.09
N PRO A 41 10.69 -10.84 0.04
CA PRO A 41 11.55 -10.91 1.22
C PRO A 41 11.62 -9.57 1.97
N TYR A 42 11.55 -8.46 1.25
CA TYR A 42 11.51 -7.14 1.87
C TYR A 42 10.27 -6.98 2.76
N VAL A 43 9.08 -7.34 2.32
CA VAL A 43 7.85 -7.19 3.13
C VAL A 43 7.83 -8.19 4.29
N LYS A 44 8.14 -9.46 4.02
CA LYS A 44 8.14 -10.53 5.03
C LYS A 44 9.15 -10.29 6.15
N ASN A 45 10.36 -9.85 5.84
CA ASN A 45 11.40 -9.59 6.85
C ASN A 45 11.14 -8.32 7.66
N ARG A 46 10.16 -7.52 7.23
CA ARG A 46 9.93 -6.17 7.75
C ARG A 46 8.56 -6.01 8.41
N THR A 47 7.71 -7.03 8.32
CA THR A 47 6.38 -7.03 8.93
C THR A 47 6.07 -8.37 9.56
N THR A 48 5.50 -8.33 10.75
CA THR A 48 4.77 -9.47 11.31
C THR A 48 3.47 -9.69 10.52
N PRO A 49 2.86 -10.90 10.58
CA PRO A 49 1.56 -11.13 9.96
C PRO A 49 0.49 -10.11 10.37
N GLN A 50 0.44 -9.75 11.65
CA GLN A 50 -0.50 -8.76 12.18
C GLN A 50 -0.24 -7.35 11.66
N GLU A 51 1.03 -6.97 11.46
CA GLU A 51 1.37 -5.68 10.86
C GLU A 51 1.03 -5.63 9.37
N ARG A 52 1.09 -6.78 8.68
CA ARG A 52 0.69 -6.90 7.28
C ARG A 52 -0.82 -6.76 7.11
N ASP A 53 -1.62 -7.36 8.00
CA ASP A 53 -3.07 -7.15 7.99
C ASP A 53 -3.38 -5.67 8.21
N ARG A 54 -2.77 -5.05 9.23
CA ARG A 54 -2.93 -3.60 9.48
C ARG A 54 -2.44 -2.72 8.33
N LEU A 55 -1.49 -3.19 7.54
CA LEU A 55 -1.00 -2.49 6.35
C LEU A 55 -2.09 -2.45 5.26
N LEU A 56 -2.87 -3.51 5.12
CA LEU A 56 -4.00 -3.59 4.18
C LEU A 56 -5.19 -2.73 4.62
N ASP A 57 -5.32 -2.44 5.91
CA ASP A 57 -6.35 -1.51 6.44
C ASP A 57 -6.00 -0.03 6.22
N ARG A 58 -4.80 0.28 5.71
CA ARG A 58 -4.37 1.67 5.54
C ARG A 58 -5.09 2.34 4.36
N PRO A 59 -5.66 3.54 4.54
CA PRO A 59 -6.44 4.19 3.49
C PRO A 59 -5.63 4.48 2.22
N GLU A 60 -4.34 4.79 2.34
CA GLU A 60 -3.43 4.98 1.20
C GLU A 60 -3.18 3.69 0.41
N VAL A 61 -3.08 2.54 1.09
CA VAL A 61 -2.92 1.24 0.44
C VAL A 61 -4.23 0.85 -0.23
N ILE A 62 -5.35 0.97 0.47
CA ILE A 62 -6.70 0.70 -0.08
C ILE A 62 -6.96 1.53 -1.34
N ARG A 63 -6.62 2.82 -1.33
CA ARG A 63 -6.79 3.71 -2.50
C ARG A 63 -5.94 3.26 -3.69
N ALA A 64 -4.65 3.02 -3.47
CA ALA A 64 -3.74 2.59 -4.54
C ALA A 64 -4.16 1.25 -5.17
N LEU A 65 -4.69 0.33 -4.37
CA LEU A 65 -5.24 -0.94 -4.86
C LEU A 65 -6.57 -0.74 -5.60
N GLY A 66 -7.44 0.13 -5.06
CA GLY A 66 -8.74 0.43 -5.65
C GLY A 66 -8.66 1.10 -7.02
N ASP A 67 -7.65 1.96 -7.24
CA ASP A 67 -7.45 2.64 -8.53
C ASP A 67 -7.20 1.64 -9.67
N ASP A 68 -6.49 0.54 -9.42
CA ASP A 68 -6.27 -0.53 -10.40
C ASP A 68 -7.56 -1.31 -10.68
N VAL A 69 -8.32 -1.68 -9.64
CA VAL A 69 -9.62 -2.36 -9.79
C VAL A 69 -10.58 -1.52 -10.62
N VAL A 70 -10.64 -0.20 -10.37
CA VAL A 70 -11.45 0.73 -11.17
C VAL A 70 -10.91 0.87 -12.59
N GLY A 71 -9.58 0.87 -12.76
CA GLY A 71 -8.92 0.89 -14.06
C GLY A 71 -9.28 -0.34 -14.91
N GLN A 72 -9.21 -1.53 -14.32
CA GLN A 72 -9.59 -2.79 -14.94
C GLN A 72 -11.08 -2.78 -15.35
N ALA A 73 -11.97 -2.40 -14.44
CA ALA A 73 -13.41 -2.33 -14.73
C ALA A 73 -13.75 -1.37 -15.89
N LYS A 74 -13.00 -0.27 -16.03
CA LYS A 74 -13.15 0.66 -17.16
C LYS A 74 -12.60 0.11 -18.47
N ALA A 75 -11.55 -0.70 -18.44
CA ALA A 75 -10.96 -1.31 -19.63
C ALA A 75 -11.84 -2.45 -20.19
N GLU A 76 -12.69 -3.04 -19.36
CA GLU A 76 -13.64 -4.09 -19.74
C GLU A 76 -14.95 -3.55 -20.35
N THR A 77 -15.18 -2.23 -20.35
CA THR A 77 -16.36 -1.56 -20.94
C THR A 77 -16.05 -1.01 -22.33
#